data_AF-A0A957QD07-F1
#
_entry.id   AF-A0A957QD07-F1
#
_cell.length_a   1.000
_cell.length_b   1.000
_cell.length_c   1.000
_cell.angle_alpha   90.00
_cell.angle_beta   90.00
_cell.angle_gamma   90.00
#
_symmetry.space_group_name_H-M   'P 1'
#
loop_
_entity.id
_entity.type
_entity.pdbx_description
1 polymer ?
#
loop_
_entity_poly.entity_id
_entity_poly.type
_entity_poly.pdbx_seq_one_letter_code
_entity_poly.pdbx_strand_id
1 'polypeptide(L)'
;MSSLQDEIPRRRGRGWLQLIFLLGFVGSALIGLLALAGLYILNLTIETEAVVAEETTLLQPDRIPPHLALLQLTGAEVTALAQQAVTAHERALAYAVLQYDDTIPASQRAADMLRLGAQFVDAGETPQAVEAFRTARVVAMLAPELAPLERGQILAQAANGLIDAGAEEIAVETAQQAQHVAVQLPDLLPAQRAQILEAVTPVLRTYGSEEDARRIGELLRNPAAGPYAVALISQWPQIPELVIVEAPLLDVIARRQAAVQALIDRLTFTGGQDFDAERALVRSILQEEDDLRAQRYARINESGLTLGQQYTLIQEQRNWILLKLRIGAGGFGVDLAPDWGAQAEALRLSLNQVTNNLVTVLNA
;
A
#
# COMPACT_ATOMS: atom_id res chain seq x y z
N MET A 1 88.12 -2.94 -48.33
CA MET A 1 87.25 -1.80 -48.71
C MET A 1 86.08 -2.36 -49.51
N SER A 2 84.85 -1.93 -49.18
CA SER A 2 83.55 -2.36 -49.73
C SER A 2 83.15 -3.81 -49.39
N SER A 3 81.98 -4.12 -48.82
CA SER A 3 80.73 -3.37 -48.66
C SER A 3 79.94 -3.91 -47.47
N LEU A 4 79.36 -2.98 -46.70
CA LEU A 4 78.29 -3.19 -45.73
C LEU A 4 77.06 -3.80 -46.41
N GLN A 5 76.36 -4.70 -45.72
CA GLN A 5 74.91 -4.82 -45.83
C GLN A 5 74.33 -5.32 -44.49
N ASP A 6 73.75 -4.36 -43.76
CA ASP A 6 72.92 -4.53 -42.59
C ASP A 6 71.64 -5.32 -42.93
N GLU A 7 71.37 -6.41 -42.22
CA GLU A 7 70.03 -6.98 -42.10
C GLU A 7 69.39 -6.52 -40.79
N ILE A 8 68.43 -5.58 -40.90
CA ILE A 8 67.59 -5.13 -39.79
C ILE A 8 66.53 -6.21 -39.50
N PRO A 9 66.43 -6.79 -38.30
CA PRO A 9 65.34 -7.69 -37.95
C PRO A 9 64.02 -6.92 -37.82
N ARG A 10 63.06 -7.25 -38.71
CA ARG A 10 61.69 -6.75 -38.71
C ARG A 10 60.97 -7.16 -37.42
N ARG A 11 60.64 -6.19 -36.55
CA ARG A 11 59.71 -6.34 -35.42
C ARG A 11 58.28 -6.65 -35.93
N ARG A 12 58.00 -7.91 -36.25
CA ARG A 12 56.63 -8.46 -36.41
C ARG A 12 56.26 -9.15 -35.10
N GLY A 13 55.41 -8.53 -34.28
CA GLY A 13 54.91 -9.19 -33.06
C GLY A 13 53.91 -8.38 -32.24
N ARG A 14 53.88 -7.04 -32.38
CA ARG A 14 52.99 -6.20 -31.57
C ARG A 14 51.57 -6.02 -32.13
N GLY A 15 51.41 -6.04 -33.46
CA GLY A 15 50.10 -5.85 -34.10
C GLY A 15 49.12 -7.01 -33.91
N TRP A 16 49.63 -8.24 -33.78
CA TRP A 16 48.78 -9.43 -33.62
C TRP A 16 48.15 -9.50 -32.22
N LEU A 17 48.92 -9.16 -31.18
CA LEU A 17 48.42 -9.03 -29.80
C LEU A 17 47.37 -7.92 -29.67
N GLN A 18 47.59 -6.77 -30.32
CA GLN A 18 46.59 -5.68 -30.34
C GLN A 18 45.29 -6.12 -31.00
N LEU A 19 45.36 -6.91 -32.08
CA LEU A 19 44.18 -7.39 -32.79
C LEU A 19 43.38 -8.39 -31.94
N ILE A 20 44.04 -9.27 -31.19
CA ILE A 20 43.36 -10.21 -30.26
C ILE A 20 42.68 -9.47 -29.11
N PHE A 21 43.34 -8.49 -28.49
CA PHE A 21 42.73 -7.70 -27.43
C PHE A 21 41.54 -6.89 -27.91
N LEU A 22 41.62 -6.32 -29.12
CA LEU A 22 40.51 -5.55 -29.69
C LEU A 22 39.32 -6.46 -30.02
N LEU A 23 39.56 -7.66 -30.55
CA LEU A 23 38.50 -8.64 -30.82
C LEU A 23 37.84 -9.14 -29.52
N GLY A 24 38.63 -9.39 -28.48
CA GLY A 24 38.11 -9.76 -27.16
C GLY A 24 37.29 -8.65 -26.50
N PHE A 25 37.74 -7.40 -26.61
CA PHE A 25 37.01 -6.23 -26.11
C PHE A 25 35.67 -6.04 -26.83
N VAL A 26 35.67 -6.11 -28.16
CA VAL A 26 34.44 -5.99 -28.97
C VAL A 26 33.47 -7.14 -28.67
N GLY A 27 33.96 -8.36 -28.52
CA GLY A 27 33.15 -9.51 -28.13
C GLY A 27 32.49 -9.33 -26.76
N SER A 28 33.27 -8.88 -25.76
CA SER A 28 32.76 -8.59 -24.41
C SER A 28 31.72 -7.46 -24.42
N ALA A 29 31.96 -6.39 -25.17
CA ALA A 29 31.02 -5.28 -25.30
C ALA A 29 29.69 -5.71 -25.93
N LEU A 30 29.74 -6.58 -26.95
CA LEU A 30 28.55 -7.14 -27.61
C LEU A 30 27.72 -8.02 -26.66
N ILE A 31 28.39 -8.86 -25.87
CA ILE A 31 27.74 -9.70 -24.85
C ILE A 31 27.09 -8.80 -23.78
N GLY A 32 27.79 -7.76 -23.33
CA GLY A 32 27.25 -6.79 -22.37
C GLY A 32 26.02 -6.05 -22.90
N LEU A 33 26.03 -5.64 -24.18
CA LEU A 33 24.89 -4.99 -24.83
C LEU A 33 23.68 -5.94 -24.98
N LEU A 34 23.93 -7.20 -25.32
CA LEU A 34 22.87 -8.22 -25.39
C LEU A 34 22.26 -8.52 -24.01
N ALA A 35 23.09 -8.60 -22.96
CA ALA A 35 22.61 -8.75 -21.60
C ALA A 35 21.78 -7.55 -21.14
N LEU A 36 22.22 -6.32 -21.47
CA LEU A 36 21.50 -5.09 -21.16
C LEU A 36 20.16 -5.00 -21.91
N ALA A 37 20.14 -5.37 -23.19
CA ALA A 37 18.91 -5.45 -23.99
C ALA A 37 17.95 -6.51 -23.46
N GLY A 38 18.47 -7.67 -23.03
CA GLY A 38 17.68 -8.70 -22.36
C GLY A 38 17.07 -8.20 -21.05
N LEU A 39 17.85 -7.51 -20.21
CA LEU A 39 17.38 -6.87 -18.98
C LEU A 39 16.31 -5.81 -19.25
N TYR A 40 16.51 -4.99 -20.28
CA TYR A 40 15.56 -3.95 -20.68
C TYR A 40 14.23 -4.54 -21.18
N ILE A 41 14.29 -5.62 -21.98
CA ILE A 41 13.09 -6.33 -22.45
C ILE A 41 12.38 -7.02 -21.28
N LEU A 42 13.12 -7.65 -20.37
CA LEU A 42 12.54 -8.23 -19.14
C LEU A 42 11.85 -7.16 -18.29
N ASN A 43 12.48 -5.98 -18.15
CA ASN A 43 11.89 -4.86 -17.39
C ASN A 43 10.62 -4.32 -18.07
N LEU A 44 10.58 -4.27 -19.41
CA LEU A 44 9.39 -3.91 -20.18
C LEU A 44 8.26 -4.95 -20.08
N THR A 45 8.58 -6.24 -20.02
CA THR A 45 7.57 -7.30 -19.83
C THR A 45 7.02 -7.34 -18.40
N ILE A 46 7.84 -7.02 -17.39
CA ILE A 46 7.37 -6.89 -16.00
C ILE A 46 6.41 -5.70 -15.86
N GLU A 47 6.60 -4.63 -16.64
CA GLU A 47 5.66 -3.51 -16.70
C GLU A 47 4.33 -3.84 -17.41
N THR A 48 4.24 -4.92 -18.19
CA THR A 48 3.02 -5.24 -18.98
C THR A 48 2.11 -6.32 -18.39
N GLU A 49 2.55 -7.10 -17.42
CA GLU A 49 1.71 -8.06 -16.67
C GLU A 49 1.20 -7.53 -15.33
N ALA A 50 1.57 -6.31 -14.98
CA ALA A 50 0.86 -5.52 -13.99
C ALA A 50 -0.54 -5.19 -14.54
N VAL A 51 -1.51 -6.10 -14.35
CA VAL A 51 -2.90 -5.73 -14.10
C VAL A 51 -2.95 -5.00 -12.75
N VAL A 52 -2.24 -3.87 -12.67
CA VAL A 52 -2.57 -2.78 -11.79
C VAL A 52 -3.73 -2.12 -12.52
N ALA A 53 -4.92 -2.70 -12.38
CA ALA A 53 -6.11 -1.88 -12.49
C ALA A 53 -5.83 -0.68 -11.59
N GLU A 54 -5.77 0.53 -12.16
CA GLU A 54 -5.58 1.74 -11.37
C GLU A 54 -6.45 1.60 -10.12
N GLU A 55 -5.88 1.71 -8.92
CA GLU A 55 -6.60 1.41 -7.66
C GLU A 55 -7.92 2.20 -7.52
N THR A 56 -8.05 3.29 -8.29
CA THR A 56 -9.26 4.11 -8.49
C THR A 56 -10.36 3.48 -9.35
N THR A 57 -10.05 2.56 -10.26
CA THR A 57 -11.03 1.87 -11.13
C THR A 57 -11.82 0.79 -10.37
N LEU A 58 -11.33 0.33 -9.22
CA LEU A 58 -12.01 -0.69 -8.42
C LEU A 58 -13.12 -0.11 -7.54
N LEU A 59 -13.04 1.18 -7.22
CA LEU A 59 -14.08 1.90 -6.51
C LEU A 59 -15.31 2.04 -7.40
N GLN A 60 -16.49 1.81 -6.83
CA GLN A 60 -17.78 1.90 -7.54
C GLN A 60 -18.63 3.01 -6.90
N PRO A 61 -18.41 4.30 -7.24
CA PRO A 61 -19.07 5.43 -6.59
C PRO A 61 -20.60 5.32 -6.58
N ASP A 62 -21.18 4.83 -7.67
CA ASP A 62 -22.63 4.68 -7.84
C ASP A 62 -23.28 3.67 -6.88
N ARG A 63 -22.48 2.80 -6.25
CA ARG A 63 -22.94 1.81 -5.26
C ARG A 63 -22.70 2.26 -3.82
N ILE A 64 -22.16 3.45 -3.60
CA ILE A 64 -21.89 3.98 -2.26
C ILE A 64 -23.11 4.75 -1.79
N PRO A 65 -23.80 4.33 -0.70
CA PRO A 65 -24.90 5.10 -0.13
C PRO A 65 -24.36 6.42 0.45
N PRO A 66 -24.67 7.58 -0.17
CA PRO A 66 -23.96 8.82 0.14
C PRO A 66 -24.27 9.33 1.54
N HIS A 67 -25.51 9.16 2.00
CA HIS A 67 -25.92 9.56 3.35
C HIS A 67 -25.12 8.85 4.45
N LEU A 68 -24.73 7.57 4.26
CA LEU A 68 -23.88 6.85 5.19
C LEU A 68 -22.41 7.26 5.05
N ALA A 69 -21.92 7.36 3.81
CA ALA A 69 -20.53 7.71 3.56
C ALA A 69 -20.17 9.09 4.14
N LEU A 70 -21.07 10.05 3.98
CA LEU A 70 -20.89 11.43 4.44
C LEU A 70 -20.82 11.55 5.98
N LEU A 71 -21.28 10.56 6.75
CA LEU A 71 -21.16 10.58 8.22
C LEU A 71 -19.71 10.71 8.68
N GLN A 72 -18.76 10.15 7.94
CA GLN A 72 -17.34 10.36 8.26
C GLN A 72 -16.96 11.84 8.21
N LEU A 73 -17.53 12.62 7.27
CA LEU A 73 -17.28 14.05 7.20
C LEU A 73 -18.01 14.83 8.31
N THR A 74 -18.98 14.26 9.02
CA THR A 74 -19.54 14.90 10.23
C THR A 74 -18.67 14.66 11.47
N GLY A 75 -17.57 13.90 11.34
CA GLY A 75 -16.71 13.52 12.47
C GLY A 75 -17.18 12.24 13.16
N ALA A 76 -18.05 11.44 12.53
CA ALA A 76 -18.39 10.12 13.03
C ALA A 76 -17.14 9.23 13.09
N GLU A 77 -17.14 8.30 14.04
CA GLU A 77 -16.03 7.38 14.26
C GLU A 77 -15.90 6.42 13.07
N VAL A 78 -14.73 6.41 12.44
CA VAL A 78 -14.53 5.75 11.15
C VAL A 78 -14.50 4.23 11.28
N THR A 79 -13.98 3.70 12.39
CA THR A 79 -13.92 2.25 12.63
C THR A 79 -15.32 1.66 12.71
N ALA A 80 -16.24 2.31 13.44
CA ALA A 80 -17.63 1.92 13.54
C ALA A 80 -18.33 1.99 12.19
N LEU A 81 -18.07 3.04 11.39
CA LEU A 81 -18.62 3.15 10.04
C LEU A 81 -18.13 2.01 9.14
N ALA A 82 -16.83 1.69 9.17
CA ALA A 82 -16.26 0.58 8.40
C ALA A 82 -16.88 -0.76 8.80
N GLN A 83 -16.93 -1.05 10.11
CA GLN A 83 -17.52 -2.28 10.63
C GLN A 83 -19.00 -2.40 10.30
N GLN A 84 -19.76 -1.32 10.42
CA GLN A 84 -21.16 -1.28 10.04
C GLN A 84 -21.32 -1.57 8.54
N ALA A 85 -20.51 -0.95 7.68
CA ALA A 85 -20.57 -1.17 6.24
C ALA A 85 -20.24 -2.62 5.86
N VAL A 86 -19.19 -3.21 6.45
CA VAL A 86 -18.83 -4.63 6.25
C VAL A 86 -19.96 -5.54 6.72
N THR A 87 -20.56 -5.28 7.88
CA THR A 87 -21.64 -6.10 8.45
C THR A 87 -22.93 -5.98 7.65
N ALA A 88 -23.22 -4.80 7.10
CA ALA A 88 -24.39 -4.53 6.28
C ALA A 88 -24.24 -4.98 4.82
N HIS A 89 -23.10 -5.59 4.44
CA HIS A 89 -22.76 -5.94 3.06
C HIS A 89 -22.74 -4.73 2.09
N GLU A 90 -22.50 -3.53 2.61
CA GLU A 90 -22.29 -2.30 1.84
C GLU A 90 -20.85 -2.26 1.31
N ARG A 91 -20.53 -3.23 0.45
CA ARG A 91 -19.14 -3.56 0.04
C ARG A 91 -18.39 -2.38 -0.56
N ALA A 92 -19.04 -1.57 -1.39
CA ALA A 92 -18.42 -0.39 -2.00
C ALA A 92 -18.07 0.68 -0.96
N LEU A 93 -18.94 0.91 0.03
CA LEU A 93 -18.67 1.83 1.14
C LEU A 93 -17.56 1.28 2.05
N ALA A 94 -17.64 0.00 2.43
CA ALA A 94 -16.63 -0.65 3.24
C ALA A 94 -15.25 -0.54 2.59
N TYR A 95 -15.15 -0.84 1.30
CA TYR A 95 -13.93 -0.69 0.52
C TYR A 95 -13.42 0.76 0.51
N ALA A 96 -14.29 1.72 0.22
CA ALA A 96 -13.94 3.14 0.20
C ALA A 96 -13.38 3.65 1.54
N VAL A 97 -13.96 3.20 2.66
CA VAL A 97 -13.49 3.56 3.99
C VAL A 97 -12.17 2.88 4.30
N LEU A 98 -12.08 1.56 4.14
CA LEU A 98 -10.90 0.77 4.50
C LEU A 98 -9.70 1.06 3.60
N GLN A 99 -9.89 1.54 2.37
CA GLN A 99 -8.78 1.84 1.46
C GLN A 99 -8.11 3.18 1.80
N TYR A 100 -8.92 4.21 2.06
CA TYR A 100 -8.43 5.58 2.18
C TYR A 100 -8.29 6.07 3.62
N ASP A 101 -8.81 5.34 4.61
CA ASP A 101 -8.63 5.71 6.02
C ASP A 101 -7.49 4.92 6.66
N ASP A 102 -6.53 5.65 7.24
CA ASP A 102 -5.38 5.07 7.93
C ASP A 102 -5.51 5.07 9.46
N THR A 103 -6.58 5.68 9.99
CA THR A 103 -6.79 5.82 11.43
C THR A 103 -7.33 4.54 12.05
N ILE A 104 -7.87 3.65 11.22
CA ILE A 104 -8.31 2.31 11.61
C ILE A 104 -7.08 1.48 12.02
N PRO A 105 -7.05 0.90 13.23
CA PRO A 105 -5.94 0.06 13.68
C PRO A 105 -5.62 -1.06 12.67
N ALA A 106 -4.35 -1.34 12.41
CA ALA A 106 -3.94 -2.29 11.36
C ALA A 106 -4.56 -3.68 11.50
N SER A 107 -4.65 -4.19 12.74
CA SER A 107 -5.31 -5.47 13.05
C SER A 107 -6.76 -5.48 12.56
N GLN A 108 -7.52 -4.44 12.93
CA GLN A 108 -8.92 -4.30 12.55
C GLN A 108 -9.07 -4.11 11.05
N ARG A 109 -8.25 -3.24 10.43
CA ARG A 109 -8.25 -2.98 8.99
C ARG A 109 -7.98 -4.25 8.18
N ALA A 110 -7.00 -5.05 8.58
CA ALA A 110 -6.68 -6.31 7.93
C ALA A 110 -7.84 -7.32 8.06
N ALA A 111 -8.40 -7.47 9.26
CA ALA A 111 -9.54 -8.37 9.50
C ALA A 111 -10.78 -7.95 8.68
N ASP A 112 -11.06 -6.65 8.60
CA ASP A 112 -12.15 -6.10 7.79
C ASP A 112 -11.90 -6.31 6.30
N MET A 113 -10.68 -6.11 5.81
CA MET A 113 -10.31 -6.38 4.41
C MET A 113 -10.44 -7.87 4.06
N LEU A 114 -10.05 -8.79 4.95
CA LEU A 114 -10.25 -10.23 4.73
C LEU A 114 -11.74 -10.57 4.61
N ARG A 115 -12.58 -10.04 5.52
CA ARG A 115 -14.04 -10.23 5.46
C ARG A 115 -14.64 -9.67 4.19
N LEU A 116 -14.24 -8.46 3.82
CA LEU A 116 -14.71 -7.78 2.62
C LEU A 116 -14.28 -8.54 1.35
N GLY A 117 -13.05 -9.06 1.30
CA GLY A 117 -12.58 -9.92 0.21
C GLY A 117 -13.45 -11.15 0.02
N ALA A 118 -13.79 -11.86 1.10
CA ALA A 118 -14.69 -13.01 1.04
C ALA A 118 -16.08 -12.62 0.52
N GLN A 119 -16.63 -11.49 0.98
CA GLN A 119 -17.91 -10.98 0.46
C GLN A 119 -17.87 -10.62 -1.03
N PHE A 120 -16.73 -10.15 -1.54
CA PHE A 120 -16.55 -9.91 -2.97
C PHE A 120 -16.45 -11.22 -3.77
N VAL A 121 -15.79 -12.26 -3.23
CA VAL A 121 -15.77 -13.61 -3.82
C VAL A 121 -17.21 -14.15 -3.94
N ASP A 122 -17.98 -14.10 -2.86
CA ASP A 122 -19.37 -14.58 -2.83
C ASP A 122 -20.26 -13.86 -3.87
N ALA A 123 -19.94 -12.62 -4.19
CA ALA A 123 -20.65 -11.81 -5.17
C ALA A 123 -20.09 -11.91 -6.60
N GLY A 124 -19.01 -12.67 -6.83
CA GLY A 124 -18.34 -12.79 -8.13
C GLY A 124 -17.58 -11.53 -8.57
N GLU A 125 -17.25 -10.64 -7.64
CA GLU A 125 -16.50 -9.40 -7.90
C GLU A 125 -14.99 -9.64 -7.71
N THR A 126 -14.44 -10.51 -8.57
CA THR A 126 -13.07 -11.02 -8.45
C THR A 126 -11.99 -9.93 -8.34
N PRO A 127 -11.96 -8.87 -9.16
CA PRO A 127 -10.93 -7.84 -9.05
C PRO A 127 -10.91 -7.15 -7.68
N GLN A 128 -12.08 -6.84 -7.12
CA GLN A 128 -12.23 -6.24 -5.80
C GLN A 128 -11.84 -7.22 -4.69
N ALA A 129 -12.18 -8.51 -4.83
CA ALA A 129 -11.78 -9.54 -3.89
C ALA A 129 -10.25 -9.65 -3.80
N VAL A 130 -9.57 -9.74 -4.95
CA VAL A 130 -8.11 -9.81 -5.03
C VAL A 130 -7.47 -8.60 -4.35
N GLU A 131 -7.97 -7.39 -4.62
CA GLU A 131 -7.39 -6.18 -4.03
C GLU A 131 -7.63 -6.09 -2.52
N ALA A 132 -8.80 -6.51 -2.02
CA ALA A 132 -9.06 -6.57 -0.58
C ALA A 132 -8.09 -7.54 0.13
N PHE A 133 -7.86 -8.73 -0.42
CA PHE A 133 -6.89 -9.67 0.14
C PHE A 133 -5.44 -9.19 -0.01
N ARG A 134 -5.09 -8.53 -1.12
CA ARG A 134 -3.78 -7.90 -1.31
C ARG A 134 -3.56 -6.80 -0.27
N THR A 135 -4.55 -5.97 0.00
CA THR A 135 -4.47 -4.94 1.04
C THR A 135 -4.28 -5.56 2.42
N ALA A 136 -5.02 -6.64 2.75
CA ALA A 136 -4.80 -7.37 4.01
C ALA A 136 -3.37 -7.94 4.11
N ARG A 137 -2.81 -8.48 3.02
CA ARG A 137 -1.39 -8.90 2.93
C ARG A 137 -0.46 -7.73 3.20
N VAL A 138 -0.65 -6.59 2.55
CA VAL A 138 0.20 -5.40 2.71
C VAL A 138 0.18 -4.89 4.15
N VAL A 139 -1.00 -4.79 4.77
CA VAL A 139 -1.14 -4.41 6.18
C VAL A 139 -0.38 -5.41 7.06
N ALA A 140 -0.53 -6.71 6.83
CA ALA A 140 0.22 -7.73 7.56
C ALA A 140 1.73 -7.64 7.34
N MET A 141 2.21 -7.20 6.19
CA MET A 141 3.65 -7.06 5.95
C MET A 141 4.24 -5.81 6.59
N LEU A 142 3.50 -4.70 6.57
CA LEU A 142 4.06 -3.38 6.86
C LEU A 142 3.70 -2.82 8.24
N ALA A 143 2.61 -3.27 8.88
CA ALA A 143 2.20 -2.73 10.18
C ALA A 143 3.11 -3.25 11.31
N PRO A 144 3.93 -2.42 11.97
CA PRO A 144 4.87 -2.87 12.99
C PRO A 144 4.21 -3.34 14.29
N GLU A 145 3.00 -2.85 14.59
CA GLU A 145 2.25 -3.15 15.80
C GLU A 145 1.62 -4.55 15.82
N LEU A 146 1.51 -5.22 14.67
CA LEU A 146 0.93 -6.56 14.58
C LEU A 146 1.83 -7.60 15.24
N ALA A 147 1.24 -8.33 16.18
CA ALA A 147 1.92 -9.45 16.84
C ALA A 147 2.30 -10.54 15.82
N PRO A 148 3.43 -11.25 16.00
CA PRO A 148 3.89 -12.29 15.07
C PRO A 148 2.83 -13.34 14.69
N LEU A 149 2.04 -13.80 15.66
CA LEU A 149 1.00 -14.81 15.41
C LEU A 149 -0.11 -14.25 14.51
N GLU A 150 -0.62 -13.07 14.86
CA GLU A 150 -1.67 -12.38 14.12
C GLU A 150 -1.21 -12.09 12.69
N ARG A 151 0.03 -11.62 12.52
CA ARG A 151 0.65 -11.41 11.21
C ARG A 151 0.62 -12.66 10.34
N GLY A 152 1.07 -13.79 10.89
CA GLY A 152 1.08 -15.07 10.18
C GLY A 152 -0.33 -15.55 9.84
N GLN A 153 -1.30 -15.34 10.73
CA GLN A 153 -2.70 -15.72 10.52
C GLN A 153 -3.39 -14.85 9.45
N ILE A 154 -3.12 -13.54 9.40
CA ILE A 154 -3.67 -12.66 8.36
C ILE A 154 -3.10 -13.07 7.00
N LEU A 155 -1.78 -13.30 6.89
CA LEU A 155 -1.16 -13.75 5.64
C LEU A 155 -1.71 -15.10 5.18
N ALA A 156 -1.87 -16.06 6.09
CA ALA A 156 -2.45 -17.35 5.75
C ALA A 156 -3.91 -17.23 5.26
N GLN A 157 -4.72 -16.39 5.92
CA GLN A 157 -6.10 -16.14 5.49
C GLN A 157 -6.16 -15.42 4.14
N ALA A 158 -5.31 -14.41 3.92
CA ALA A 158 -5.21 -13.70 2.65
C ALA A 158 -4.79 -14.65 1.51
N ALA A 159 -3.83 -15.56 1.75
CA ALA A 159 -3.41 -16.55 0.76
C ALA A 159 -4.56 -17.48 0.35
N ASN A 160 -5.33 -17.99 1.31
CA ASN A 160 -6.50 -18.83 1.01
C ASN A 160 -7.58 -18.03 0.26
N GLY A 161 -7.89 -16.81 0.71
CA GLY A 161 -8.84 -15.95 0.02
C GLY A 161 -8.43 -15.58 -1.41
N LEU A 162 -7.14 -15.42 -1.67
CA LEU A 162 -6.61 -15.20 -3.02
C LEU A 162 -6.79 -16.42 -3.92
N ILE A 163 -6.71 -17.65 -3.38
CA ILE A 163 -7.08 -18.86 -4.13
C ILE A 163 -8.57 -18.84 -4.47
N ASP A 164 -9.42 -18.51 -3.50
CA ASP A 164 -10.88 -18.43 -3.73
C ASP A 164 -11.23 -17.35 -4.77
N ALA A 165 -10.42 -16.28 -4.84
CA ALA A 165 -10.53 -15.24 -5.85
C ALA A 165 -9.80 -15.56 -7.18
N GLY A 166 -9.19 -16.74 -7.34
CA GLY A 166 -8.52 -17.16 -8.58
C GLY A 166 -7.17 -16.49 -8.85
N ALA A 167 -6.55 -15.86 -7.85
CA ALA A 167 -5.24 -15.21 -7.94
C ALA A 167 -4.12 -16.14 -7.40
N GLU A 168 -3.91 -17.27 -8.08
CA GLU A 168 -3.04 -18.36 -7.62
C GLU A 168 -1.59 -17.94 -7.35
N GLU A 169 -0.98 -17.18 -8.26
CA GLU A 169 0.42 -16.74 -8.11
C GLU A 169 0.60 -15.87 -6.85
N ILE A 170 -0.27 -14.88 -6.67
CA ILE A 170 -0.24 -13.99 -5.51
C ILE A 170 -0.53 -14.78 -4.23
N ALA A 171 -1.42 -15.78 -4.29
CA ALA A 171 -1.71 -16.64 -3.14
C ALA A 171 -0.48 -17.44 -2.70
N VAL A 172 0.26 -18.02 -3.63
CA VAL A 172 1.49 -18.78 -3.35
C VAL A 172 2.54 -17.88 -2.70
N GLU A 173 2.80 -16.69 -3.25
CA GLU A 173 3.72 -15.72 -2.64
C GLU A 173 3.28 -15.35 -1.21
N THR A 174 1.99 -15.11 -1.02
CA THR A 174 1.43 -14.72 0.29
C THR A 174 1.58 -15.85 1.30
N ALA A 175 1.37 -17.10 0.86
CA ALA A 175 1.57 -18.30 1.68
C ALA A 175 3.04 -18.49 2.06
N GLN A 176 3.98 -18.24 1.14
CA GLN A 176 5.42 -18.26 1.41
C GLN A 176 5.80 -17.17 2.43
N GLN A 177 5.21 -15.98 2.37
CA GLN A 177 5.44 -14.93 3.38
C GLN A 177 4.95 -15.35 4.77
N ALA A 178 3.78 -16.00 4.87
CA ALA A 178 3.31 -16.54 6.15
C ALA A 178 4.25 -17.63 6.70
N GLN A 179 4.77 -18.49 5.82
CA GLN A 179 5.80 -19.48 6.18
C GLN A 179 7.06 -18.80 6.71
N HIS A 180 7.53 -17.72 6.07
CA HIS A 180 8.68 -16.95 6.55
C HIS A 180 8.44 -16.35 7.93
N VAL A 181 7.26 -15.77 8.17
CA VAL A 181 6.83 -15.30 9.50
C VAL A 181 6.90 -16.41 10.54
N ALA A 182 6.35 -17.59 10.22
CA ALA A 182 6.34 -18.74 11.12
C ALA A 182 7.75 -19.30 11.42
N VAL A 183 8.73 -19.12 10.54
CA VAL A 183 10.09 -19.62 10.73
C VAL A 183 11.00 -18.58 11.40
N GLN A 184 10.87 -17.31 11.02
CA GLN A 184 11.89 -16.30 11.33
C GLN A 184 11.55 -15.44 12.56
N LEU A 185 10.28 -15.23 12.90
CA LEU A 185 9.94 -14.37 14.04
C LEU A 185 10.19 -15.09 15.38
N PRO A 186 10.94 -14.50 16.33
CA PRO A 186 11.39 -15.17 17.54
C PRO A 186 10.27 -15.49 18.53
N ASP A 187 9.24 -14.64 18.62
CA ASP A 187 8.25 -14.69 19.71
C ASP A 187 7.13 -15.73 19.48
N LEU A 188 7.26 -16.55 18.44
CA LEU A 188 6.31 -17.63 18.15
C LEU A 188 6.67 -18.92 18.87
N LEU A 189 5.72 -19.42 19.66
CA LEU A 189 5.78 -20.76 20.26
C LEU A 189 5.70 -21.85 19.18
N PRO A 190 6.27 -23.05 19.39
CA PRO A 190 6.20 -24.14 18.40
C PRO A 190 4.78 -24.47 17.93
N ALA A 191 3.79 -24.44 18.84
CA ALA A 191 2.39 -24.67 18.49
C ALA A 191 1.80 -23.56 17.59
N GLN A 192 2.19 -22.30 17.81
CA GLN A 192 1.78 -21.16 16.98
C GLN A 192 2.40 -21.23 15.59
N ARG A 193 3.67 -21.66 15.50
CA ARG A 193 4.35 -21.91 14.21
C ARG A 193 3.63 -23.01 13.43
N ALA A 194 3.35 -24.14 14.08
CA ALA A 194 2.60 -25.24 13.48
C ALA A 194 1.24 -24.76 12.94
N GLN A 195 0.49 -23.97 13.74
CA GLN A 195 -0.79 -23.42 13.32
C GLN A 195 -0.70 -22.59 12.02
N ILE A 196 0.28 -21.70 11.90
CA ILE A 196 0.47 -20.88 10.69
C ILE A 196 0.85 -21.78 9.50
N LEU A 197 1.80 -22.70 9.70
CA LEU A 197 2.29 -23.60 8.65
C LEU A 197 1.18 -24.55 8.15
N GLU A 198 0.35 -25.08 9.04
CA GLU A 198 -0.82 -25.89 8.69
C GLU A 198 -1.81 -25.09 7.84
N ALA A 199 -2.07 -23.83 8.20
CA ALA A 199 -3.01 -22.97 7.48
C ALA A 199 -2.59 -22.65 6.03
N VAL A 200 -1.28 -22.63 5.73
CA VAL A 200 -0.76 -22.39 4.36
C VAL A 200 -0.42 -23.66 3.59
N THR A 201 -0.46 -24.82 4.23
CA THR A 201 -0.13 -26.11 3.61
C THR A 201 -1.01 -26.43 2.39
N PRO A 202 -2.34 -26.21 2.38
CA PRO A 202 -3.16 -26.48 1.21
C PRO A 202 -2.72 -25.68 -0.02
N VAL A 203 -2.40 -24.40 0.17
CA VAL A 203 -1.95 -23.50 -0.89
C VAL A 203 -0.59 -23.95 -1.44
N LEU A 204 0.41 -24.11 -0.58
CA LEU A 204 1.78 -24.44 -0.98
C LEU A 204 1.93 -25.84 -1.59
N ARG A 205 1.09 -26.81 -1.19
CA ARG A 205 1.14 -28.16 -1.77
C ARG A 205 0.41 -28.29 -3.10
N THR A 206 -0.65 -27.51 -3.29
CA THR A 206 -1.52 -27.64 -4.47
C THR A 206 -1.07 -26.73 -5.59
N TYR A 207 -0.68 -25.49 -5.25
CA TYR A 207 -0.35 -24.44 -6.22
C TYR A 207 1.13 -24.02 -6.17
N GLY A 208 1.84 -24.37 -5.08
CA GLY A 208 3.27 -24.10 -4.95
C GLY A 208 4.15 -25.08 -5.73
N SER A 209 5.46 -24.84 -5.69
CA SER A 209 6.45 -25.74 -6.30
C SER A 209 6.63 -27.03 -5.48
N GLU A 210 7.24 -28.06 -6.08
CA GLU A 210 7.64 -29.26 -5.34
C GLU A 210 8.60 -28.94 -4.17
N GLU A 211 9.39 -27.88 -4.29
CA GLU A 211 10.25 -27.41 -3.22
C GLU A 211 9.44 -26.82 -2.06
N ASP A 212 8.42 -26.02 -2.35
CA ASP A 212 7.52 -25.47 -1.32
C ASP A 212 6.81 -26.60 -0.56
N ALA A 213 6.26 -27.58 -1.29
CA ALA A 213 5.57 -28.74 -0.73
C ALA A 213 6.48 -29.59 0.17
N ARG A 214 7.74 -29.79 -0.22
CA ARG A 214 8.76 -30.50 0.58
C ARG A 214 9.14 -29.68 1.82
N ARG A 215 9.45 -28.39 1.65
CA ARG A 215 9.87 -27.49 2.72
C ARG A 215 8.80 -27.36 3.80
N ILE A 216 7.52 -27.17 3.42
CA ILE A 216 6.42 -27.09 4.39
C ILE A 216 6.24 -28.42 5.13
N GLY A 217 6.45 -29.56 4.45
CA GLY A 217 6.42 -30.88 5.07
C GLY A 217 7.55 -31.11 6.09
N GLU A 218 8.74 -30.59 5.83
CA GLU A 218 9.88 -30.65 6.77
C GLU A 218 9.63 -29.77 8.00
N LEU A 219 9.17 -28.54 7.80
CA LEU A 219 8.88 -27.60 8.89
C LEU A 219 7.76 -28.10 9.81
N LEU A 220 6.72 -28.74 9.27
CA LEU A 220 5.65 -29.32 10.09
C LEU A 220 6.12 -30.49 10.96
N ARG A 221 7.13 -31.24 10.51
CA ARG A 221 7.73 -32.32 11.33
C ARG A 221 8.56 -31.78 12.49
N ASN A 222 9.11 -30.58 12.34
CA ASN A 222 9.86 -29.90 13.39
C ASN A 222 9.55 -28.39 13.42
N PRO A 223 8.40 -27.99 13.98
CA PRO A 223 7.98 -26.58 14.00
C PRO A 223 8.92 -25.66 14.81
N ALA A 224 9.77 -26.24 15.66
CA ALA A 224 10.79 -25.51 16.41
C ALA A 224 12.09 -25.28 15.62
N ALA A 225 12.23 -25.88 14.43
CA ALA A 225 13.38 -25.66 13.56
C ALA A 225 13.24 -24.31 12.83
N GLY A 226 13.79 -23.26 13.43
CA GLY A 226 13.93 -21.97 12.79
C GLY A 226 15.10 -21.20 13.41
N PRO A 227 15.81 -20.35 12.65
CA PRO A 227 16.75 -19.42 13.25
C PRO A 227 15.97 -18.50 14.19
N TYR A 228 16.39 -18.45 15.46
CA TYR A 228 15.92 -17.41 16.38
C TYR A 228 16.49 -16.08 15.91
N ALA A 229 15.73 -15.32 15.12
CA ALA A 229 16.12 -13.97 14.79
C ALA A 229 16.02 -13.11 16.05
N VAL A 230 17.02 -12.27 16.31
CA VAL A 230 16.90 -11.25 17.36
C VAL A 230 15.90 -10.21 16.86
N ALA A 231 14.78 -10.03 17.56
CA ALA A 231 13.87 -8.94 17.27
C ALA A 231 14.62 -7.62 17.47
N LEU A 232 14.74 -6.83 16.40
CA LEU A 232 15.13 -5.43 16.55
C LEU A 232 13.95 -4.74 17.23
N ILE A 233 14.12 -4.37 18.50
CA ILE A 233 13.11 -3.63 19.24
C ILE A 233 12.98 -2.26 18.56
N SER A 234 11.87 -2.06 17.87
CA SER A 234 11.52 -0.81 17.25
C SER A 234 11.19 0.23 18.34
N GLN A 235 11.96 1.32 18.42
CA GLN A 235 11.75 2.42 19.37
C GLN A 235 10.58 3.35 18.98
N TRP A 236 9.74 2.91 18.04
CA TRP A 236 8.74 3.72 17.34
C TRP A 236 7.51 4.19 18.14
N PRO A 237 7.02 3.53 19.22
CA PRO A 237 5.70 3.86 19.77
C PRO A 237 5.63 5.10 20.67
N GLN A 238 6.68 5.93 20.79
CA GLN A 238 6.67 7.10 21.69
C GLN A 238 6.84 8.46 20.99
N ILE A 239 6.66 8.50 19.67
CA ILE A 239 6.89 9.72 18.88
C ILE A 239 5.71 10.71 18.89
N PRO A 240 4.42 10.30 18.78
CA PRO A 240 3.36 11.29 18.56
C PRO A 240 3.18 12.19 19.78
N GLU A 241 3.37 13.50 19.57
CA GLU A 241 3.15 14.56 20.55
C GLU A 241 2.02 15.47 20.07
N LEU A 242 1.13 15.88 20.99
CA LEU A 242 -0.04 16.66 20.64
C LEU A 242 0.35 18.05 20.10
N VAL A 243 -0.22 18.39 18.94
CA VAL A 243 -0.06 19.71 18.32
C VAL A 243 -1.33 20.50 18.50
N ILE A 244 -1.23 21.71 19.05
CA ILE A 244 -2.38 22.60 19.23
C ILE A 244 -2.97 22.93 17.85
N VAL A 245 -4.28 22.76 17.72
CA VAL A 245 -5.04 23.13 16.50
C VAL A 245 -5.48 24.58 16.62
N GLU A 246 -5.26 25.40 15.59
CA GLU A 246 -5.62 26.81 15.60
C GLU A 246 -7.14 27.02 15.50
N ALA A 247 -7.65 28.06 16.17
CA ALA A 247 -9.07 28.38 16.19
C ALA A 247 -9.72 28.48 14.78
N PRO A 248 -9.11 29.14 13.77
CA PRO A 248 -9.70 29.19 12.43
C PRO A 248 -9.92 27.80 11.80
N LEU A 249 -9.03 26.85 12.06
CA LEU A 249 -9.16 25.48 11.56
C LEU A 249 -10.26 24.71 12.31
N LEU A 250 -10.40 24.93 13.63
CA LEU A 250 -11.52 24.36 14.38
C LEU A 250 -12.88 24.90 13.89
N ASP A 251 -12.95 26.20 13.61
CA ASP A 251 -14.18 26.85 13.13
C ASP A 251 -14.60 26.35 11.74
N VAL A 252 -13.65 26.15 10.80
CA VAL A 252 -13.97 25.58 9.48
C VAL A 252 -14.39 24.11 9.57
N ILE A 253 -13.75 23.32 10.44
CA ILE A 253 -14.14 21.92 10.69
C ILE A 253 -15.57 21.85 11.22
N ALA A 254 -15.93 22.69 12.19
CA ALA A 254 -17.29 22.73 12.73
C ALA A 254 -18.33 23.14 11.67
N ARG A 255 -18.00 24.12 10.81
CA ARG A 255 -18.85 24.51 9.67
C ARG A 255 -18.99 23.38 8.65
N ARG A 256 -17.92 22.65 8.35
CA ARG A 256 -17.96 21.48 7.46
C ARG A 256 -18.90 20.43 8.00
N GLN A 257 -18.79 20.09 9.28
CA GLN A 257 -19.65 19.10 9.92
C GLN A 257 -21.14 19.50 9.85
N ALA A 258 -21.46 20.76 10.13
CA ALA A 258 -22.82 21.28 10.04
C ALA A 258 -23.37 21.28 8.59
N ALA A 259 -22.57 21.71 7.62
CA ALA A 259 -22.97 21.73 6.21
C ALA A 259 -23.16 20.31 5.64
N VAL A 260 -22.30 19.38 6.02
CA VAL A 260 -22.44 17.96 5.65
C VAL A 260 -23.68 17.35 6.28
N GLN A 261 -23.99 17.66 7.55
CA GLN A 261 -25.22 17.20 8.17
C GLN A 261 -26.46 17.69 7.41
N ALA A 262 -26.49 18.98 7.03
CA ALA A 262 -27.57 19.53 6.23
C ALA A 262 -27.69 18.83 4.85
N LEU A 263 -26.56 18.49 4.22
CA LEU A 263 -26.54 17.71 2.98
C LEU A 263 -27.10 16.30 3.18
N ILE A 264 -26.74 15.60 4.25
CA ILE A 264 -27.27 14.26 4.59
C ILE A 264 -28.79 14.33 4.79
N ASP A 265 -29.26 15.31 5.56
CA ASP A 265 -30.69 15.51 5.82
C ASP A 265 -31.45 15.77 4.51
N ARG A 266 -30.88 16.61 3.64
CA ARG A 266 -31.44 16.90 2.32
C ARG A 266 -31.50 15.67 1.43
N LEU A 267 -30.40 14.91 1.31
CA LEU A 267 -30.33 13.67 0.52
C LEU A 267 -31.38 12.66 0.99
N THR A 268 -31.55 12.53 2.29
CA THR A 268 -32.53 11.63 2.90
C THR A 268 -33.96 12.08 2.62
N PHE A 269 -34.22 13.39 2.72
CA PHE A 269 -35.54 13.97 2.50
C PHE A 269 -35.99 13.90 1.03
N THR A 270 -35.09 14.15 0.09
CA THR A 270 -35.40 14.22 -1.35
C THR A 270 -35.19 12.90 -2.09
N GLY A 271 -34.66 11.87 -1.42
CA GLY A 271 -34.28 10.61 -2.07
C GLY A 271 -33.14 10.77 -3.08
N GLY A 272 -32.21 11.69 -2.81
CA GLY A 272 -31.07 11.95 -3.70
C GLY A 272 -31.38 12.88 -4.88
N GLN A 273 -32.38 13.77 -4.76
CA GLN A 273 -32.68 14.80 -5.77
C GLN A 273 -32.51 16.21 -5.19
N ASP A 274 -32.31 17.23 -6.02
CA ASP A 274 -32.38 18.65 -5.61
C ASP A 274 -31.54 19.00 -4.35
N PHE A 275 -30.25 18.66 -4.36
CA PHE A 275 -29.29 18.89 -3.26
C PHE A 275 -28.04 19.67 -3.71
N ASP A 276 -28.08 20.27 -4.91
CA ASP A 276 -26.93 20.93 -5.54
C ASP A 276 -26.42 22.13 -4.73
N ALA A 277 -27.33 22.84 -4.04
CA ALA A 277 -26.98 23.99 -3.21
C ALA A 277 -26.18 23.56 -1.97
N GLU A 278 -26.64 22.54 -1.25
CA GLU A 278 -25.95 21.98 -0.09
C GLU A 278 -24.61 21.36 -0.50
N ARG A 279 -24.56 20.66 -1.64
CA ARG A 279 -23.31 20.12 -2.19
C ARG A 279 -22.31 21.24 -2.50
N ALA A 280 -22.75 22.33 -3.14
CA ALA A 280 -21.88 23.47 -3.45
C ALA A 280 -21.36 24.16 -2.18
N LEU A 281 -22.18 24.26 -1.14
CA LEU A 281 -21.76 24.78 0.16
C LEU A 281 -20.67 23.90 0.79
N VAL A 282 -20.88 22.57 0.86
CA VAL A 282 -19.87 21.62 1.36
C VAL A 282 -18.56 21.76 0.59
N ARG A 283 -18.62 21.86 -0.75
CA ARG A 283 -17.45 22.08 -1.60
C ARG A 283 -16.67 23.34 -1.20
N SER A 284 -17.35 24.47 -1.05
CA SER A 284 -16.68 25.73 -0.69
C SER A 284 -16.00 25.67 0.68
N ILE A 285 -16.61 24.98 1.65
CA ILE A 285 -16.04 24.83 2.99
C ILE A 285 -14.85 23.88 2.97
N LEU A 286 -14.90 22.81 2.17
CA LEU A 286 -13.78 21.89 1.97
C LEU A 286 -12.56 22.59 1.34
N GLN A 287 -12.78 23.52 0.41
CA GLN A 287 -11.72 24.34 -0.17
C GLN A 287 -11.10 25.28 0.87
N GLU A 288 -11.93 25.94 1.69
CA GLU A 288 -11.46 26.79 2.78
C GLU A 288 -10.65 25.99 3.82
N GLU A 289 -11.09 24.76 4.15
CA GLU A 289 -10.33 23.87 5.04
C GLU A 289 -8.99 23.45 4.42
N ASP A 290 -8.94 23.16 3.12
CA ASP A 290 -7.69 22.81 2.41
C ASP A 290 -6.67 23.95 2.48
N ASP A 291 -7.11 25.20 2.26
CA ASP A 291 -6.26 26.39 2.34
C ASP A 291 -5.67 26.61 3.75
N LEU A 292 -6.49 26.44 4.79
CA LEU A 292 -6.06 26.57 6.19
C LEU A 292 -5.10 25.45 6.58
N ARG A 293 -5.37 24.21 6.14
CA ARG A 293 -4.47 23.06 6.36
C ARG A 293 -3.16 23.24 5.62
N ALA A 294 -3.15 23.75 4.39
CA ALA A 294 -1.93 24.03 3.64
C ALA A 294 -1.04 25.05 4.38
N GLN A 295 -1.63 26.11 4.94
CA GLN A 295 -0.91 27.08 5.77
C GLN A 295 -0.35 26.47 7.05
N ARG A 296 -1.07 25.52 7.66
CA ARG A 296 -0.59 24.76 8.82
C ARG A 296 0.59 23.85 8.46
N TYR A 297 0.50 23.10 7.36
CA TYR A 297 1.55 22.17 6.95
C TYR A 297 2.81 22.86 6.41
N ALA A 298 2.71 24.09 5.90
CA ALA A 298 3.88 24.89 5.53
C ALA A 298 4.86 25.11 6.71
N ARG A 299 4.37 24.95 7.95
CA ARG A 299 5.12 25.20 9.18
C ARG A 299 5.80 23.96 9.78
N ILE A 300 5.69 22.80 9.14
CA ILE A 300 6.28 21.53 9.62
C ILE A 300 7.79 21.66 9.90
N ASN A 301 8.51 22.44 9.10
CA ASN A 301 9.96 22.62 9.24
C ASN A 301 10.34 23.91 10.01
N GLU A 302 9.41 24.56 10.69
CA GLU A 302 9.72 25.76 11.48
C GLU A 302 10.59 25.44 12.71
N SER A 303 11.52 26.34 13.01
CA SER A 303 12.34 26.26 14.22
C SER A 303 11.46 26.37 15.47
N GLY A 304 11.29 25.28 16.21
CA GLY A 304 10.52 25.26 17.46
C GLY A 304 9.63 24.03 17.64
N LEU A 305 9.36 23.26 16.59
CA LEU A 305 8.63 22.01 16.69
C LEU A 305 9.54 20.85 17.12
N THR A 306 9.06 20.04 18.07
CA THR A 306 9.71 18.78 18.44
C THR A 306 9.56 17.76 17.29
N LEU A 307 10.42 16.73 17.24
CA LEU A 307 10.27 15.65 16.26
C LEU A 307 8.89 14.97 16.35
N GLY A 308 8.35 14.83 17.56
CA GLY A 308 7.03 14.26 17.78
C GLY A 308 5.88 15.10 17.23
N GLN A 309 5.99 16.42 17.34
CA GLN A 309 5.05 17.37 16.75
C GLN A 309 5.16 17.38 15.22
N GLN A 310 6.38 17.35 14.66
CA GLN A 310 6.62 17.25 13.22
C GLN A 310 6.00 15.96 12.65
N TYR A 311 6.25 14.82 13.30
CA TYR A 311 5.65 13.54 12.92
C TYR A 311 4.13 13.61 12.90
N THR A 312 3.51 14.18 13.94
CA THR A 312 2.05 14.33 14.05
C THR A 312 1.48 15.18 12.90
N LEU A 313 2.12 16.31 12.57
CA LEU A 313 1.68 17.16 11.46
C LEU A 313 1.82 16.48 10.09
N ILE A 314 2.89 15.71 9.87
CA ILE A 314 3.09 14.97 8.62
C ILE A 314 2.03 13.87 8.49
N GLN A 315 1.69 13.18 9.57
CA GLN A 315 0.58 12.22 9.61
C GLN A 315 -0.76 12.89 9.31
N GLU A 316 -1.06 14.03 9.94
CA GLU A 316 -2.26 14.82 9.62
C GLU A 316 -2.33 15.20 8.13
N GLN A 317 -1.20 15.64 7.55
CA GLN A 317 -1.10 16.00 6.13
C GLN A 317 -1.36 14.79 5.23
N ARG A 318 -0.76 13.64 5.55
CA ARG A 318 -0.96 12.38 4.83
C ARG A 318 -2.45 12.00 4.81
N ASN A 319 -3.10 12.09 5.96
CA ASN A 319 -4.51 11.71 6.12
C ASN A 319 -5.44 12.67 5.38
N TRP A 320 -5.11 13.95 5.38
CA TRP A 320 -5.83 14.92 4.58
C TRP A 320 -5.71 14.65 3.07
N ILE A 321 -4.52 14.30 2.58
CA ILE A 321 -4.32 13.93 1.16
C ILE A 321 -5.12 12.67 0.81
N LEU A 322 -5.12 11.64 1.67
CA LEU A 322 -5.91 10.44 1.48
C LEU A 322 -7.41 10.75 1.43
N LEU A 323 -7.90 11.65 2.28
CA LEU A 323 -9.29 12.10 2.24
C LEU A 323 -9.62 12.83 0.94
N LYS A 324 -8.73 13.70 0.45
CA LYS A 324 -8.90 14.37 -0.85
C LYS A 324 -8.93 13.39 -2.01
N LEU A 325 -8.06 12.38 -2.00
CA LEU A 325 -8.06 11.30 -2.99
C LEU A 325 -9.37 10.51 -2.97
N ARG A 326 -9.89 10.16 -1.78
CA ARG A 326 -11.18 9.50 -1.64
C ARG A 326 -12.32 10.35 -2.19
N ILE A 327 -12.34 11.64 -1.86
CA ILE A 327 -13.36 12.56 -2.35
C ILE A 327 -13.30 12.68 -3.87
N GLY A 328 -12.10 12.87 -4.43
CA GLY A 328 -11.88 12.96 -5.88
C GLY A 328 -12.23 11.67 -6.63
N ALA A 329 -12.08 10.51 -5.99
CA ALA A 329 -12.48 9.22 -6.54
C ALA A 329 -14.00 8.94 -6.42
N GLY A 330 -14.78 9.83 -5.80
CA GLY A 330 -16.21 9.62 -5.57
C GLY A 330 -16.53 8.67 -4.41
N GLY A 331 -15.58 8.45 -3.48
CA GLY A 331 -15.72 7.54 -2.33
C GLY A 331 -16.74 7.95 -1.26
N PHE A 332 -17.55 8.97 -1.55
CA PHE A 332 -18.69 9.41 -0.76
C PHE A 332 -20.03 9.25 -1.49
N GLY A 333 -20.05 8.65 -2.69
CA GLY A 333 -21.26 8.47 -3.51
C GLY A 333 -21.83 9.77 -4.09
N VAL A 334 -21.18 10.92 -3.83
CA VAL A 334 -21.51 12.24 -4.36
C VAL A 334 -20.23 12.97 -4.73
N ASP A 335 -20.27 13.72 -5.84
CA ASP A 335 -19.13 14.53 -6.30
C ASP A 335 -18.98 15.83 -5.49
N LEU A 336 -18.26 15.75 -4.37
CA LEU A 336 -18.06 16.90 -3.48
C LEU A 336 -17.03 17.89 -4.00
N ALA A 337 -15.98 17.43 -4.68
CA ALA A 337 -14.86 18.27 -5.13
C ALA A 337 -14.23 17.70 -6.42
N PRO A 338 -14.83 17.93 -7.60
CA PRO A 338 -14.36 17.37 -8.87
C PRO A 338 -12.96 17.84 -9.23
N ASP A 339 -12.56 19.04 -8.79
CA ASP A 339 -11.21 19.56 -8.98
C ASP A 339 -10.15 18.65 -8.33
N TRP A 340 -10.46 17.99 -7.21
CA TRP A 340 -9.56 17.02 -6.59
C TRP A 340 -9.49 15.71 -7.37
N GLY A 341 -10.58 15.30 -8.02
CA GLY A 341 -10.58 14.17 -8.96
C GLY A 341 -9.68 14.46 -10.17
N ALA A 342 -9.77 15.67 -10.73
CA ALA A 342 -8.90 16.12 -11.82
C ALA A 342 -7.42 16.21 -11.44
N GLN A 343 -7.12 16.34 -10.13
CA GLN A 343 -5.77 16.43 -9.57
C GLN A 343 -5.27 15.11 -8.94
N ALA A 344 -5.93 13.98 -9.20
CA ALA A 344 -5.62 12.71 -8.54
C ALA A 344 -4.13 12.32 -8.62
N GLU A 345 -3.50 12.46 -9.79
CA GLU A 345 -2.06 12.18 -9.97
C GLU A 345 -1.17 13.11 -9.14
N ALA A 346 -1.48 14.40 -9.12
CA ALA A 346 -0.73 15.36 -8.30
C ALA A 346 -0.86 15.03 -6.81
N LEU A 347 -2.05 14.65 -6.36
CA LEU A 347 -2.31 14.22 -4.98
C LEU A 347 -1.55 12.93 -4.64
N ARG A 348 -1.47 11.95 -5.55
CA ARG A 348 -0.67 10.72 -5.38
C ARG A 348 0.83 11.04 -5.24
N LEU A 349 1.35 11.94 -6.07
CA LEU A 349 2.73 12.39 -5.95
C LEU A 349 2.98 13.10 -4.61
N SER A 350 2.08 13.96 -4.16
CA SER A 350 2.16 14.59 -2.84
C SER A 350 2.09 13.56 -1.71
N LEU A 351 1.24 12.53 -1.83
CA LEU A 351 1.16 11.45 -0.85
C LEU A 351 2.49 10.71 -0.72
N ASN A 352 3.14 10.40 -1.85
CA ASN A 352 4.46 9.76 -1.87
C ASN A 352 5.53 10.65 -1.21
N GLN A 353 5.52 11.95 -1.51
CA GLN A 353 6.43 12.93 -0.90
C GLN A 353 6.26 13.01 0.62
N VAL A 354 5.02 13.14 1.10
CA VAL A 354 4.69 13.20 2.53
C VAL A 354 5.09 11.89 3.22
N THR A 355 4.85 10.74 2.58
CA THR A 355 5.27 9.44 3.10
C THR A 355 6.80 9.33 3.22
N ASN A 356 7.56 9.85 2.26
CA ASN A 356 9.02 9.90 2.35
C ASN A 356 9.52 10.85 3.45
N ASN A 357 8.79 11.94 3.71
CA ASN A 357 9.12 12.86 4.80
C ASN A 357 8.94 12.18 6.17
N LEU A 358 7.93 11.31 6.35
CA LEU A 358 7.79 10.49 7.56
C LEU A 358 9.05 9.66 7.80
N VAL A 359 9.52 8.95 6.77
CA VAL A 359 10.75 8.14 6.86
C VAL A 359 11.96 9.00 7.23
N THR A 360 12.02 10.23 6.73
CA THR A 360 13.13 11.14 7.04
C THR A 360 13.09 11.60 8.49
N VAL A 361 11.93 12.03 9.00
CA VAL A 361 11.76 12.44 10.41
C VAL A 361 12.00 11.29 11.38
N LEU A 362 11.65 10.06 10.99
CA LEU A 362 11.88 8.86 11.80
C LEU A 362 13.35 8.42 11.85
N ASN A 363 14.18 8.86 10.90
CA ASN A 363 15.60 8.51 10.82
C ASN A 363 16.55 9.65 11.27
N ALA A 364 16.01 10.82 11.61
CA ALA A 364 16.73 11.98 12.12
C ALA A 364 16.89 11.91 13.64
#